data_AF-A0AAV5ZR79-F1
#
_entry.id   AF-A0AAV5ZR79-F1
#
_cell.length_a   1.000
_cell.length_b   1.000
_cell.length_c   1.000
_cell.angle_alpha   90.00
_cell.angle_beta   90.00
_cell.angle_gamma   90.00
#
_symmetry.space_group_name_H-M   'P 1'
#
loop_
_entity.id
_entity.type
_entity.pdbx_description
1 polymer ?
#
loop_
_entity_poly.entity_id
_entity_poly.type
_entity_poly.pdbx_seq_one_letter_code
_entity_poly.pdbx_strand_id
1 'polypeptide(L)'
;MDTATVARWRALCLLMLGAFLGLSAVVHAFGLLPGDVDLHREIIEQRGTMAHAVARWLDYGGKWEFLAPAMLLLLAWSRVARRRWWLWCSLLPLSGAIEQLFKFLVGRPRPRGFHWGFPSGHVTAAATFAVLLIYLLSREGVSPAARRTLLVLAVALIGAVGFARVILNAHWPSDVFGGFLLGAGCAAAGAWWDAAHPPGEHARPRTAGDAVRIGG
;
A
#
# COMPACT_ATOMS: atom_id res chain seq x y z
N MET A 1 -20.10 1.38 -12.55
CA MET A 1 -19.90 1.54 -11.09
C MET A 1 -20.40 2.91 -10.68
N ASP A 2 -20.82 3.05 -9.43
CA ASP A 2 -21.25 4.34 -8.90
C ASP A 2 -20.09 5.35 -8.86
N THR A 3 -20.34 6.54 -9.41
CA THR A 3 -19.50 7.74 -9.36
C THR A 3 -18.91 8.02 -7.97
N ALA A 4 -19.66 7.70 -6.91
CA ALA A 4 -19.19 7.86 -5.54
C ALA A 4 -17.98 6.96 -5.21
N THR A 5 -17.86 5.79 -5.83
CA THR A 5 -16.70 4.90 -5.63
C THR A 5 -15.44 5.45 -6.27
N VAL A 6 -15.55 5.97 -7.49
CA VAL A 6 -14.43 6.64 -8.17
C VAL A 6 -13.98 7.86 -7.37
N ALA A 7 -14.93 8.68 -6.91
CA ALA A 7 -14.65 9.86 -6.10
C ALA A 7 -13.92 9.52 -4.79
N ARG A 8 -14.33 8.44 -4.10
CA ARG A 8 -13.68 7.97 -2.86
C ARG A 8 -12.23 7.56 -3.08
N TRP A 9 -11.95 6.74 -4.10
CA TRP A 9 -10.57 6.31 -4.38
C TRP A 9 -9.67 7.47 -4.83
N ARG A 10 -10.22 8.39 -5.63
CA ARG A 10 -9.53 9.64 -5.99
C ARG A 10 -9.20 10.48 -4.76
N ALA A 11 -10.17 10.72 -3.89
CA ALA A 11 -9.97 11.51 -2.67
C ALA A 11 -8.91 10.86 -1.76
N LEU A 12 -9.00 9.54 -1.55
CA LEU A 12 -8.00 8.81 -0.77
C LEU A 12 -6.61 8.90 -1.40
N CYS A 13 -6.48 8.72 -2.72
CA CYS A 13 -5.23 8.87 -3.44
C CYS A 13 -4.60 10.25 -3.24
N LEU A 14 -5.38 11.32 -3.41
CA LEU A 14 -4.92 12.69 -3.27
C LEU A 14 -4.55 13.04 -1.82
N LEU A 15 -5.34 12.56 -0.85
CA LEU A 15 -5.04 12.74 0.58
C LEU A 15 -3.74 12.03 0.97
N MET A 16 -3.56 10.77 0.57
CA MET A 16 -2.34 10.01 0.85
C MET A 16 -1.11 10.64 0.18
N LEU A 17 -1.25 11.05 -1.09
CA LEU A 17 -0.17 11.73 -1.82
C LEU A 17 0.20 13.06 -1.15
N GLY A 18 -0.78 13.90 -0.83
CA GLY A 18 -0.54 15.18 -0.17
C GLY A 18 0.11 15.01 1.20
N ALA A 19 -0.38 14.08 2.01
CA ALA A 19 0.21 13.75 3.30
C ALA A 19 1.64 13.19 3.17
N PHE A 20 1.88 12.31 2.19
CA PHE A 20 3.21 11.75 1.94
C PHE A 20 4.21 12.83 1.51
N LEU A 21 3.83 13.71 0.58
CA LEU A 21 4.69 14.80 0.12
C LEU A 21 4.94 15.81 1.24
N GLY A 22 3.93 16.16 2.03
CA GLY A 22 4.08 17.02 3.20
C GLY A 22 5.05 16.43 4.23
N LEU A 23 4.89 15.15 4.57
CA LEU A 23 5.80 14.46 5.48
C LEU A 23 7.22 14.36 4.91
N SER A 24 7.35 14.06 3.61
CA SER A 24 8.65 13.98 2.93
C SER A 24 9.39 15.32 2.99
N ALA A 25 8.68 16.43 2.75
CA ALA A 25 9.26 17.77 2.84
C ALA A 25 9.70 18.12 4.27
N VAL A 26 8.88 17.78 5.28
CA VAL A 26 9.22 17.97 6.70
C VAL A 26 10.45 17.14 7.08
N VAL A 27 10.48 15.86 6.73
CA VAL A 27 11.63 14.98 7.03
C VAL A 27 12.89 15.43 6.29
N HIS A 28 12.77 15.90 5.05
CA HIS A 28 13.91 16.42 4.29
C HIS A 28 14.46 17.72 4.91
N ALA A 29 13.58 18.63 5.34
CA ALA A 29 13.99 19.92 5.91
C ALA A 29 14.59 19.80 7.32
N PHE A 30 14.01 18.96 8.18
CA PHE A 30 14.39 18.85 9.59
C PHE A 30 15.28 17.64 9.90
N GLY A 31 15.32 16.64 9.01
CA GLY A 31 16.07 15.39 9.18
C GLY A 31 15.48 14.48 10.27
N LEU A 32 15.80 14.79 11.53
CA LEU A 32 15.36 14.03 12.71
C LEU A 32 14.27 14.81 13.44
N LEU A 33 13.05 14.26 13.43
CA LEU A 33 11.93 14.85 14.14
C LEU A 33 12.03 14.52 15.64
N PRO A 34 11.82 15.50 16.56
CA PRO A 34 11.89 15.24 17.99
C PRO A 34 10.99 14.08 18.44
N GLY A 35 9.74 14.05 17.95
CA GLY A 35 8.80 12.97 18.25
C GLY A 35 9.23 11.58 17.76
N ASP A 36 10.07 11.49 16.72
CA ASP A 36 10.63 10.21 16.30
C ASP A 36 11.66 9.71 17.31
N VAL A 37 12.50 10.61 17.83
CA VAL A 37 13.57 10.26 18.78
C VAL A 37 12.97 9.82 20.10
N ASP A 38 11.98 10.56 20.61
CA ASP A 38 11.34 10.27 21.89
C ASP A 38 10.60 8.92 21.83
N LEU A 39 9.74 8.73 20.81
CA LEU A 39 8.99 7.48 20.65
C LEU A 39 9.91 6.29 20.36
N HIS A 40 10.94 6.47 19.52
CA HIS A 40 11.91 5.42 19.25
C HIS A 40 12.69 5.03 20.51
N ARG A 41 13.15 6.01 21.30
CA ARG A 41 13.88 5.78 22.55
C ARG A 41 13.02 4.98 23.52
N GLU A 42 11.78 5.40 23.74
CA GLU A 42 10.85 4.71 24.62
C GLU A 42 10.65 3.24 24.22
N ILE A 43 10.39 2.99 22.92
CA ILE A 43 10.22 1.63 22.38
C ILE A 43 11.49 0.80 22.57
N ILE A 44 12.66 1.38 22.34
CA ILE A 44 13.96 0.69 22.43
C ILE A 44 14.34 0.38 23.86
N GLU A 45 14.09 1.29 24.80
CA GLU A 45 14.41 1.11 26.23
C GLU A 45 13.51 0.04 26.87
N GLN A 46 12.24 -0.03 26.43
CA GLN A 46 11.28 -1.00 26.97
C GLN A 46 11.33 -2.37 26.26
N ARG A 47 12.12 -2.55 25.19
CA ARG A 47 12.11 -3.81 24.43
C ARG A 47 12.82 -4.95 25.19
N GLY A 48 12.09 -6.04 25.44
CA GLY A 48 12.66 -7.32 25.86
C GLY A 48 13.14 -8.18 24.69
N THR A 49 13.86 -9.27 25.00
CA THR A 49 14.31 -10.27 24.00
C THR A 49 13.15 -10.91 23.25
N MET A 50 12.03 -11.17 23.95
CA MET A 50 10.81 -11.70 23.35
C MET A 50 10.20 -10.73 22.33
N ALA A 51 10.09 -9.45 22.68
CA ALA A 51 9.57 -8.42 21.77
C ALA A 51 10.44 -8.32 20.51
N HIS A 52 11.77 -8.41 20.66
CA HIS A 52 12.68 -8.44 19.52
C HIS A 52 12.49 -9.70 18.65
N ALA A 53 12.33 -10.88 19.26
CA ALA A 53 12.09 -12.13 18.54
C ALA A 53 10.76 -12.10 17.76
N VAL A 54 9.68 -11.62 18.38
CA VAL A 54 8.37 -11.42 17.76
C VAL A 54 8.48 -10.41 16.61
N ALA A 55 9.18 -9.29 16.81
CA ALA A 55 9.38 -8.30 15.75
C ALA A 55 10.07 -8.88 14.52
N ARG A 56 11.06 -9.77 14.66
CA ARG A 56 11.69 -10.45 13.50
C ARG A 56 10.69 -11.28 12.70
N TRP A 57 9.73 -11.93 13.37
CA TRP A 57 8.68 -12.69 12.71
C TRP A 57 7.67 -11.78 12.01
N LEU A 58 7.21 -10.73 12.69
CA LEU A 58 6.26 -9.77 12.12
C LEU A 58 6.84 -9.02 10.91
N ASP A 59 8.16 -8.76 10.91
CA ASP A 59 8.87 -8.11 9.80
C ASP A 59 8.75 -8.87 8.47
N TYR A 60 8.54 -10.20 8.48
CA TYR A 60 8.31 -10.97 7.26
C TYR A 60 7.03 -10.53 6.52
N GLY A 61 6.04 -9.96 7.20
CA GLY A 61 4.81 -9.49 6.56
C GLY A 61 5.03 -8.39 5.52
N GLY A 62 6.16 -7.67 5.58
CA GLY A 62 6.55 -6.65 4.60
C GLY A 62 7.57 -7.11 3.57
N LYS A 63 7.97 -8.39 3.61
CA LYS A 63 9.02 -8.96 2.76
C LYS A 63 8.44 -9.61 1.51
N TRP A 64 9.21 -9.59 0.41
CA TRP A 64 8.78 -10.19 -0.85
C TRP A 64 8.64 -11.71 -0.74
N GLU A 65 9.42 -12.35 0.14
CA GLU A 65 9.34 -13.79 0.45
C GLU A 65 7.97 -14.20 0.98
N PHE A 66 7.22 -13.28 1.61
CA PHE A 66 5.85 -13.52 2.07
C PHE A 66 4.82 -12.98 1.08
N LEU A 67 5.03 -11.76 0.57
CA LEU A 67 4.06 -11.08 -0.28
C LEU A 67 3.93 -11.73 -1.67
N ALA A 68 5.01 -12.25 -2.25
CA ALA A 68 4.96 -12.88 -3.57
C ALA A 68 4.18 -14.21 -3.53
N PRO A 69 4.44 -15.16 -2.61
CA PRO A 69 3.59 -16.33 -2.48
C PRO A 69 2.14 -15.99 -2.16
N ALA A 70 1.88 -15.01 -1.28
CA ALA A 70 0.52 -14.55 -0.97
C ALA A 70 -0.20 -14.01 -2.21
N MET A 71 0.51 -13.23 -3.05
CA MET A 71 0.01 -12.75 -4.34
C MET A 71 -0.30 -13.91 -5.28
N LEU A 72 0.60 -14.89 -5.42
CA LEU A 72 0.38 -16.05 -6.29
C LEU A 72 -0.80 -16.91 -5.83
N LEU A 73 -0.95 -17.14 -4.53
CA LEU A 73 -2.10 -17.84 -3.95
C LEU A 73 -3.40 -17.08 -4.21
N LEU A 74 -3.38 -15.75 -4.05
CA LEU A 74 -4.54 -14.92 -4.35
C LEU A 74 -4.93 -14.98 -5.84
N LEU A 75 -3.95 -14.91 -6.74
CA LEU A 75 -4.18 -15.07 -8.18
C LEU A 75 -4.65 -16.50 -8.53
N ALA A 76 -4.18 -17.53 -7.85
CA ALA A 76 -4.64 -18.90 -8.06
C ALA A 76 -6.10 -19.10 -7.60
N TRP A 77 -6.47 -18.50 -6.47
CA TRP A 77 -7.78 -18.68 -5.85
C TRP A 77 -8.87 -17.76 -6.44
N SER A 78 -8.57 -16.46 -6.60
CA SER A 78 -9.57 -15.46 -7.00
C SER A 78 -9.60 -15.17 -8.50
N ARG A 79 -10.78 -15.38 -9.12
CA ARG A 79 -11.05 -14.98 -10.51
C ARG A 79 -10.98 -13.45 -10.70
N VAL A 80 -11.36 -12.68 -9.69
CA VAL A 80 -11.34 -11.22 -9.71
C VAL A 80 -9.90 -10.70 -9.68
N ALA A 81 -9.05 -11.33 -8.84
CA ALA A 81 -7.62 -11.05 -8.80
C ALA A 81 -6.95 -11.39 -10.14
N ARG A 82 -7.26 -12.53 -10.76
CA ARG A 82 -6.73 -12.88 -12.10
C ARG A 82 -7.10 -11.87 -13.17
N ARG A 83 -8.35 -11.38 -13.21
CA ARG A 83 -8.76 -10.37 -14.20
C ARG A 83 -8.03 -9.03 -14.02
N ARG A 84 -7.47 -8.79 -12.84
CA ARG A 84 -6.76 -7.56 -12.45
C ARG A 84 -5.30 -7.84 -12.09
N TRP A 85 -4.71 -8.88 -12.68
CA TRP A 85 -3.32 -9.28 -12.42
C TRP A 85 -2.34 -8.12 -12.64
N TRP A 86 -2.63 -7.27 -13.63
CA TRP A 86 -1.81 -6.11 -13.98
C TRP A 86 -1.69 -5.10 -12.84
N LEU A 87 -2.71 -4.93 -11.98
CA LEU A 87 -2.63 -4.05 -10.80
C LEU A 87 -1.54 -4.53 -9.84
N TRP A 88 -1.47 -5.83 -9.59
CA TRP A 88 -0.48 -6.43 -8.70
C TRP A 88 0.93 -6.36 -9.29
N CYS A 89 1.08 -6.77 -10.54
CA CYS A 89 2.37 -6.82 -11.21
C CYS A 89 2.94 -5.43 -11.50
N SER A 90 2.11 -4.39 -11.58
CA SER A 90 2.57 -3.00 -11.78
C SER A 90 2.79 -2.25 -10.46
N LEU A 91 1.84 -2.27 -9.53
CA LEU A 91 1.88 -1.38 -8.36
C LEU A 91 2.87 -1.81 -7.29
N LEU A 92 3.11 -3.12 -7.10
CA LEU A 92 4.12 -3.56 -6.14
C LEU A 92 5.53 -3.09 -6.56
N PRO A 93 6.01 -3.34 -7.81
CA PRO A 93 7.27 -2.78 -8.27
C PRO A 93 7.27 -1.25 -8.33
N LEU A 94 6.19 -0.62 -8.80
CA LEU A 94 6.12 0.84 -8.93
C LEU A 94 6.25 1.53 -7.57
N SER A 95 5.53 1.05 -6.55
CA SER A 95 5.64 1.60 -5.19
C SER A 95 7.04 1.42 -4.61
N GLY A 96 7.72 0.31 -4.91
CA GLY A 96 9.13 0.10 -4.56
C GLY A 96 10.08 1.05 -5.31
N ALA A 97 9.84 1.31 -6.59
CA ALA A 97 10.64 2.25 -7.37
C ALA A 97 10.50 3.69 -6.85
N ILE A 98 9.27 4.11 -6.52
CA ILE A 98 9.01 5.43 -5.92
C ILE A 98 9.64 5.50 -4.52
N GLU A 99 9.57 4.44 -3.73
CA GLU A 99 10.23 4.38 -2.41
C GLU A 99 11.75 4.58 -2.54
N GLN A 100 12.39 3.90 -3.49
CA GLN A 100 13.82 4.05 -3.76
C GLN A 100 14.17 5.47 -4.22
N LEU A 101 13.35 6.07 -5.10
CA LEU A 101 13.53 7.46 -5.50
C LEU A 101 13.50 8.40 -4.28
N PHE A 102 12.51 8.26 -3.40
CA PHE A 102 12.38 9.11 -2.23
C PHE A 102 13.48 8.89 -1.19
N LYS A 103 14.09 7.70 -1.11
CA LYS A 103 15.31 7.50 -0.29
C LYS A 103 16.46 8.37 -0.75
N PHE A 104 16.68 8.48 -2.05
CA PHE A 104 17.73 9.32 -2.60
C PHE A 104 17.41 10.81 -2.44
N LEU A 105 16.16 11.21 -2.64
CA LEU A 105 15.74 12.62 -2.53
C LEU A 105 15.77 13.13 -1.08
N VAL A 106 15.21 12.36 -0.15
CA VAL A 106 15.10 12.78 1.25
C VAL A 106 16.42 12.64 1.98
N GLY A 107 17.17 11.57 1.68
CA GLY A 107 18.50 11.42 2.22
C GLY A 107 18.56 11.19 3.74
N ARG A 108 17.52 10.55 4.33
CA ARG A 108 17.45 10.41 5.79
C ARG A 108 18.30 9.24 6.31
N PRO A 109 19.15 9.42 7.35
CA PRO A 109 19.86 8.31 8.00
C PRO A 109 18.92 7.46 8.89
N ARG A 110 19.22 6.16 8.99
CA ARG A 110 18.52 5.23 9.91
C ARG A 110 18.95 5.43 11.37
N PRO A 111 18.14 4.95 12.34
CA PRO A 111 18.55 4.87 13.75
C PRO A 111 19.85 4.08 13.96
N ARG A 112 20.08 3.05 13.13
CA ARG A 112 21.30 2.26 13.11
C ARG A 112 21.76 1.98 11.68
N GLY A 113 23.04 2.24 11.42
CA GLY A 113 23.71 1.98 10.14
C GLY A 113 23.68 3.16 9.17
N PHE A 114 24.38 3.03 8.05
CA PHE A 114 24.63 4.11 7.08
C PHE A 114 23.67 4.12 5.88
N HIS A 115 22.58 3.36 5.93
CA HIS A 115 21.62 3.27 4.83
C HIS A 115 20.49 4.30 4.96
N TRP A 116 19.84 4.62 3.84
CA TRP A 116 18.67 5.50 3.81
C TRP A 116 17.46 4.88 4.53
N GLY A 117 16.86 5.66 5.43
CA GLY A 117 15.74 5.30 6.29
C GLY A 117 14.38 5.60 5.65
N PHE A 118 14.16 6.85 5.22
CA PHE A 118 12.85 7.31 4.75
C PHE A 118 12.64 7.06 3.25
N PRO A 119 11.45 6.59 2.82
CA PRO A 119 10.42 5.92 3.61
C PRO A 119 10.73 4.43 3.82
N SER A 120 9.93 3.74 4.64
CA SER A 120 10.13 2.31 4.94
C SER A 120 9.55 1.37 3.88
N GLY A 121 10.40 0.69 3.10
CA GLY A 121 9.98 -0.24 2.05
C GLY A 121 9.12 -1.43 2.49
N HIS A 122 9.39 -2.04 3.65
CA HIS A 122 8.54 -3.14 4.16
C HIS A 122 7.11 -2.68 4.42
N VAL A 123 6.97 -1.47 4.97
CA VAL A 123 5.66 -0.88 5.27
C VAL A 123 4.99 -0.43 3.97
N THR A 124 5.74 0.14 3.02
CA THR A 124 5.26 0.45 1.66
C THR A 124 4.69 -0.79 0.99
N ALA A 125 5.45 -1.89 0.95
CA ALA A 125 5.02 -3.12 0.30
C ALA A 125 3.78 -3.73 1.00
N ALA A 126 3.77 -3.80 2.33
CA ALA A 126 2.63 -4.29 3.11
C ALA A 126 1.38 -3.43 2.89
N ALA A 127 1.51 -2.10 2.87
CA ALA A 127 0.41 -1.18 2.65
C ALA A 127 -0.14 -1.27 1.22
N THR A 128 0.74 -1.28 0.20
CA THR A 128 0.34 -1.48 -1.21
C THR A 128 -0.45 -2.78 -1.36
N PHE A 129 0.08 -3.89 -0.82
CA PHE A 129 -0.56 -5.19 -0.91
C PHE A 129 -1.93 -5.22 -0.22
N ALA A 130 -1.99 -4.74 1.03
CA ALA A 130 -3.21 -4.81 1.83
C ALA A 130 -4.34 -3.94 1.28
N VAL A 131 -4.02 -2.73 0.79
CA VAL A 131 -5.02 -1.83 0.18
C VAL A 131 -5.53 -2.39 -1.15
N LEU A 132 -4.65 -2.99 -1.97
CA LEU A 132 -5.07 -3.70 -3.17
C LEU A 132 -5.96 -4.90 -2.87
N LEU A 133 -5.64 -5.67 -1.83
CA LEU A 133 -6.47 -6.79 -1.39
C LEU A 133 -7.88 -6.30 -0.99
N ILE A 134 -7.97 -5.25 -0.18
CA ILE A 134 -9.25 -4.63 0.20
C ILE A 134 -10.03 -4.17 -1.03
N TYR A 135 -9.34 -3.57 -2.00
CA TYR A 135 -9.95 -3.14 -3.25
C TYR A 135 -10.56 -4.32 -4.01
N LEU A 136 -9.84 -5.42 -4.19
CA LEU A 136 -10.37 -6.58 -4.92
C LEU A 136 -11.52 -7.27 -4.21
N LEU A 137 -11.45 -7.39 -2.89
CA LEU A 137 -12.53 -7.97 -2.11
C LEU A 137 -13.81 -7.15 -2.26
N SER A 138 -13.69 -5.82 -2.35
CA SER A 138 -14.84 -4.96 -2.66
C SER A 138 -15.47 -5.23 -4.04
N ARG A 139 -14.73 -5.91 -4.94
CA ARG A 139 -15.17 -6.35 -6.26
C ARG A 139 -15.64 -7.80 -6.32
N GLU A 140 -15.38 -8.60 -5.28
CA GLU A 140 -15.83 -9.99 -5.16
C GLU A 140 -17.21 -10.14 -4.55
N GLY A 141 -17.81 -9.06 -4.05
CA GLY A 141 -19.14 -9.10 -3.42
C GLY A 141 -19.13 -9.78 -2.04
N VAL A 142 -17.99 -9.76 -1.34
CA VAL A 142 -17.89 -10.30 0.03
C VAL A 142 -18.81 -9.54 0.99
N SER A 143 -19.25 -10.23 2.05
CA SER A 143 -20.14 -9.64 3.05
C SER A 143 -19.52 -8.39 3.72
N PRO A 144 -20.33 -7.41 4.16
CA PRO A 144 -19.84 -6.23 4.88
C PRO A 144 -19.01 -6.58 6.12
N ALA A 145 -19.38 -7.65 6.83
CA ALA A 145 -18.64 -8.16 7.98
C ALA A 145 -17.25 -8.67 7.59
N ALA A 146 -17.15 -9.50 6.55
CA ALA A 146 -15.86 -9.98 6.05
C ALA A 146 -14.96 -8.83 5.60
N ARG A 147 -15.52 -7.84 4.92
CA ARG A 147 -14.78 -6.63 4.51
C ARG A 147 -14.25 -5.84 5.72
N ARG A 148 -15.05 -5.69 6.78
CA ARG A 148 -14.62 -5.01 8.02
C ARG A 148 -13.52 -5.80 8.72
N THR A 149 -13.66 -7.11 8.85
CA THR A 149 -12.63 -7.99 9.43
C THR A 149 -11.32 -7.87 8.66
N LEU A 150 -11.36 -7.91 7.33
CA LEU A 150 -10.17 -7.83 6.49
C LEU A 150 -9.52 -6.45 6.56
N LEU A 151 -10.30 -5.38 6.71
CA LEU A 151 -9.77 -4.04 6.97
C LEU A 151 -9.03 -3.98 8.31
N VAL A 152 -9.61 -4.54 9.37
CA VAL A 152 -8.96 -4.62 10.69
C VAL A 152 -7.67 -5.43 10.61
N LEU A 153 -7.68 -6.58 9.94
CA LEU A 153 -6.50 -7.41 9.75
C LEU A 153 -5.41 -6.71 8.92
N ALA A 154 -5.80 -5.97 7.87
CA ALA A 154 -4.88 -5.17 7.08
C ALA A 154 -4.20 -4.07 7.90
N VAL A 155 -4.98 -3.31 8.67
CA VAL A 155 -4.44 -2.26 9.57
C VAL A 155 -3.54 -2.87 10.63
N ALA A 156 -3.97 -3.99 11.24
CA ALA A 156 -3.17 -4.71 12.22
C ALA A 156 -1.85 -5.22 11.63
N LEU A 157 -1.87 -5.79 10.41
CA LEU A 157 -0.66 -6.27 9.72
C LEU A 157 0.30 -5.11 9.42
N ILE A 158 -0.16 -4.02 8.82
CA ILE A 158 0.67 -2.86 8.50
C ILE A 158 1.26 -2.27 9.80
N GLY A 159 0.43 -2.12 10.83
CA GLY A 159 0.85 -1.65 12.15
C GLY A 159 1.89 -2.57 12.80
N ALA A 160 1.68 -3.89 12.72
CA ALA A 160 2.59 -4.90 13.26
C ALA A 160 3.95 -4.89 12.54
N VAL A 161 3.94 -4.84 11.21
CA VAL A 161 5.16 -4.70 10.39
C VAL A 161 5.86 -3.39 10.74
N GLY A 162 5.14 -2.27 10.76
CA GLY A 162 5.69 -0.96 11.10
C GLY A 162 6.33 -0.92 12.48
N PHE A 163 5.63 -1.42 13.50
CA PHE A 163 6.13 -1.49 14.86
C PHE A 163 7.37 -2.41 14.96
N ALA A 164 7.37 -3.53 14.24
CA ALA A 164 8.54 -4.39 14.14
C ALA A 164 9.75 -3.65 13.55
N ARG A 165 9.57 -2.81 12.51
CA ARG A 165 10.67 -2.00 11.94
C ARG A 165 11.30 -1.05 12.97
N VAL A 166 10.49 -0.50 13.87
CA VAL A 166 10.97 0.38 14.95
C VAL A 166 11.68 -0.45 16.03
N ILE A 167 11.09 -1.55 16.52
CA ILE A 167 11.72 -2.44 17.53
C ILE A 167 13.08 -2.97 17.06
N LEU A 168 13.16 -3.33 15.78
CA LEU A 168 14.39 -3.82 15.14
C LEU A 168 15.43 -2.72 14.91
N ASN A 169 15.17 -1.49 15.35
CA ASN A 169 16.06 -0.34 15.23
C ASN A 169 16.41 -0.01 13.77
N ALA A 170 15.49 -0.33 12.85
CA ALA A 170 15.71 -0.23 11.41
C ALA A 170 15.19 1.07 10.81
N HIS A 171 14.18 1.69 11.43
CA HIS A 171 13.48 2.87 10.92
C HIS A 171 12.97 3.75 12.05
N TRP A 172 12.88 5.05 11.77
CA TRP A 172 12.16 6.00 12.61
C TRP A 172 10.64 5.83 12.45
N PRO A 173 9.82 6.19 13.47
CA PRO A 173 8.36 6.12 13.36
C PRO A 173 7.78 6.85 12.14
N SER A 174 8.32 8.01 11.77
CA SER A 174 7.87 8.72 10.56
C SER A 174 8.33 8.07 9.25
N ASP A 175 9.41 7.27 9.22
CA ASP A 175 9.73 6.43 8.05
C ASP A 175 8.65 5.38 7.82
N VAL A 176 8.14 4.80 8.91
CA VAL A 176 7.04 3.83 8.91
C VAL A 176 5.76 4.48 8.42
N PHE A 177 5.42 5.66 8.97
CA PHE A 177 4.24 6.40 8.53
C PHE A 177 4.34 6.83 7.06
N GLY A 178 5.50 7.31 6.62
CA GLY A 178 5.78 7.63 5.22
C GLY A 178 5.63 6.43 4.29
N GLY A 179 6.09 5.25 4.71
CA GLY A 179 5.90 4.00 3.96
C GLY A 179 4.43 3.62 3.82
N PHE A 180 3.64 3.75 4.90
CA PHE A 180 2.20 3.53 4.84
C PHE A 180 1.51 4.47 3.86
N LEU A 181 1.79 5.78 3.94
CA LEU A 181 1.18 6.79 3.07
C LEU A 181 1.52 6.54 1.60
N LEU A 182 2.79 6.22 1.30
CA LEU A 182 3.23 5.92 -0.06
C LEU A 182 2.55 4.67 -0.62
N GLY A 183 2.58 3.56 0.12
CA GLY A 183 2.03 2.30 -0.35
C GLY A 183 0.51 2.36 -0.52
N ALA A 184 -0.19 2.92 0.47
CA ALA A 184 -1.63 3.12 0.39
C ALA A 184 -2.02 4.09 -0.73
N GLY A 185 -1.24 5.16 -0.95
CA GLY A 185 -1.43 6.11 -2.05
C GLY A 185 -1.28 5.46 -3.43
N CYS A 186 -0.23 4.66 -3.64
CA CYS A 186 -0.02 3.92 -4.89
C CYS A 186 -1.17 2.94 -5.18
N ALA A 187 -1.59 2.18 -4.16
CA ALA A 187 -2.72 1.26 -4.31
C ALA A 187 -4.04 2.00 -4.56
N ALA A 188 -4.27 3.12 -3.88
CA ALA A 188 -5.45 3.97 -4.12
C ALA A 188 -5.46 4.56 -5.53
N ALA A 189 -4.30 4.93 -6.08
CA ALA A 189 -4.17 5.40 -7.45
C ALA A 189 -4.57 4.31 -8.47
N GLY A 190 -4.08 3.08 -8.31
CA GLY A 190 -4.48 1.97 -9.17
C GLY A 190 -5.96 1.60 -9.02
N ALA A 191 -6.49 1.62 -7.80
CA ALA A 191 -7.91 1.42 -7.52
C ALA A 191 -8.78 2.51 -8.15
N TRP A 192 -8.35 3.77 -8.10
CA TRP A 192 -9.01 4.87 -8.78
C TRP A 192 -9.01 4.66 -10.29
N TRP A 193 -7.86 4.31 -10.87
CA TRP A 193 -7.73 4.06 -12.31
C TRP A 193 -8.63 2.91 -12.79
N ASP A 194 -8.59 1.75 -12.15
CA ASP A 194 -9.43 0.59 -12.52
C ASP A 194 -10.92 0.85 -12.25
N ALA A 195 -11.27 1.67 -11.25
CA ALA A 195 -12.65 2.10 -11.03
C ALA A 195 -13.16 3.06 -12.11
N ALA A 196 -12.29 3.93 -12.63
CA ALA A 196 -12.61 4.86 -13.70
C ALA A 196 -12.63 4.18 -15.09
N HIS A 197 -11.87 3.11 -15.29
CA HIS A 197 -11.73 2.38 -16.55
C HIS A 197 -12.02 0.88 -16.38
N PRO A 198 -13.28 0.48 -16.16
CA PRO A 198 -13.63 -0.93 -16.03
C PRO A 198 -13.28 -1.70 -17.32
N PRO A 199 -12.83 -2.98 -17.22
CA PRO A 199 -12.50 -3.78 -18.40
C PRO A 199 -13.71 -3.97 -19.33
N GLY A 200 -13.73 -3.23 -20.45
CA GLY A 200 -14.47 -3.54 -21.67
C GLY A 200 -15.99 -3.33 -21.69
N GLU A 201 -16.41 -2.08 -21.94
CA GLU A 201 -17.52 -1.78 -22.88
C GLU A 201 -16.98 -1.49 -24.31
N HIS A 202 -15.66 -1.46 -24.48
CA HIS A 202 -15.00 -1.24 -25.77
C HIS A 202 -14.79 -2.57 -26.52
N ALA A 203 -15.87 -3.27 -26.87
CA ALA A 203 -15.91 -4.33 -27.90
C ALA A 203 -17.32 -4.91 -28.08
N ARG A 204 -18.36 -4.08 -28.23
CA ARG A 204 -19.47 -4.50 -29.10
C ARG A 204 -19.22 -3.84 -30.46
N PRO A 205 -18.85 -4.59 -31.51
CA PRO A 205 -19.04 -4.07 -32.85
C PRO A 205 -20.51 -3.66 -32.92
N ARG A 206 -20.79 -2.42 -33.33
CA ARG A 206 -22.15 -2.03 -33.71
C ARG A 206 -22.54 -3.01 -34.80
N THR A 207 -23.33 -4.01 -34.46
CA THR A 207 -23.81 -4.99 -35.42
C THR A 207 -24.49 -4.20 -36.54
N ALA A 208 -24.11 -4.46 -37.78
CA ALA A 208 -24.63 -3.80 -38.99
C ALA A 208 -26.16 -3.97 -39.21
N GLY A 209 -26.92 -4.39 -38.19
CA GLY A 209 -28.37 -4.57 -38.21
C GLY A 209 -29.17 -3.27 -37.99
N ASP A 210 -28.54 -2.19 -37.51
CA ASP A 210 -29.25 -0.92 -37.29
C ASP A 210 -29.38 -0.06 -38.57
N ALA A 211 -28.70 -0.43 -39.66
CA ALA A 211 -28.75 0.30 -40.93
C ALA A 211 -29.96 -0.07 -41.82
N VAL A 212 -30.75 -1.09 -41.46
CA VAL A 212 -31.84 -1.63 -42.32
C VAL A 212 -33.24 -1.17 -41.89
N ARG A 213 -33.38 -0.43 -40.77
CA ARG A 213 -34.71 -0.01 -40.25
C ARG A 213 -35.14 1.43 -40.55
N ILE A 214 -34.45 2.14 -41.44
CA ILE A 214 -34.86 3.48 -41.87
C ILE A 214 -35.03 3.49 -43.39
N GLY A 215 -36.12 2.87 -43.86
CA GLY A 215 -36.40 2.78 -45.30
C GLY A 215 -37.59 1.87 -45.64
N GLY A 216 -38.63 1.88 -44.81
CA GLY A 216 -39.91 1.20 -45.07
C GLY A 216 -41.06 2.17 -44.88
#